data_AF-A0A6A2ZYV9-F1
#
_entry.id   AF-A0A6A2ZYV9-F1
#
_cell.length_a   1.000
_cell.length_b   1.000
_cell.length_c   1.000
_cell.angle_alpha   90.00
_cell.angle_beta   90.00
_cell.angle_gamma   90.00
#
_symmetry.space_group_name_H-M   'P 1'
#
loop_
_entity.id
_entity.type
_entity.pdbx_description
1 polymer ?
#
loop_
_entity_poly.entity_id
_entity_poly.type
_entity_poly.pdbx_seq_one_letter_code
_entity_poly.pdbx_strand_id
1 'polypeptide(L)'
;MACFIPLFFLLISVSSSQPTELFFPGFKDLNPNNLTLTGVAEIDKHGILRLTNDTSRLQGHAFYSSPFRFKNSPNGQAVSFSTSFVFVSVPEYLKLGGHGLAFTIGVSKDLKALPSQYLGILNATNNGNFSNHLVAVEFDTVQDFEFQDINDNHIGIDLNSLVSNASATAAYSLTTVTQSRISPSKVGSQSKLGSITIRLKKSLM
;
A
#
# COMPACT_ATOMS: atom_id res chain seq x y z
N MET A 1 -39.70 -54.26 -4.13
CA MET A 1 -39.28 -53.54 -2.91
C MET A 1 -38.00 -52.80 -3.25
N ALA A 2 -38.07 -51.49 -3.50
CA ALA A 2 -36.92 -50.70 -3.91
C ALA A 2 -36.28 -50.05 -2.68
N CYS A 3 -35.01 -50.35 -2.43
CA CYS A 3 -34.24 -49.82 -1.30
C CYS A 3 -33.60 -48.49 -1.72
N PHE A 4 -34.02 -47.38 -1.10
CA PHE A 4 -33.40 -46.07 -1.28
C PHE A 4 -32.26 -45.92 -0.28
N ILE A 5 -31.04 -45.72 -0.77
CA ILE A 5 -29.90 -45.33 0.06
C ILE A 5 -29.81 -43.80 0.02
N PRO A 6 -30.04 -43.07 1.13
CA PRO A 6 -29.88 -41.62 1.13
C PRO A 6 -28.39 -41.29 1.07
N LEU A 7 -27.98 -40.62 -0.01
CA LEU A 7 -26.63 -40.10 -0.17
C LEU A 7 -26.44 -38.91 0.79
N PHE A 8 -25.76 -39.15 1.90
CA PHE A 8 -25.44 -38.12 2.88
C PHE A 8 -24.31 -37.24 2.31
N PHE A 9 -24.67 -36.09 1.72
CA PHE A 9 -23.69 -35.07 1.36
C PHE A 9 -23.14 -34.45 2.64
N LEU A 10 -21.99 -34.95 3.11
CA LEU A 10 -21.21 -34.30 4.14
C LEU A 10 -20.72 -32.96 3.56
N LEU A 11 -21.41 -31.87 3.87
CA LEU A 11 -20.95 -30.51 3.61
C LEU A 11 -19.73 -30.27 4.50
N ILE A 12 -18.56 -30.66 4.01
CA ILE A 12 -17.29 -30.29 4.62
C ILE A 12 -17.18 -28.78 4.41
N SER A 13 -17.53 -28.01 5.43
CA SER A 13 -17.20 -26.59 5.50
C SER A 13 -15.69 -26.49 5.42
N VAL A 14 -15.14 -26.25 4.23
CA VAL A 14 -13.73 -25.94 4.06
C VAL A 14 -13.51 -24.59 4.71
N SER A 15 -13.12 -24.62 5.99
CA SER A 15 -12.62 -23.45 6.70
C SER A 15 -11.30 -23.08 6.04
N SER A 16 -11.36 -22.19 5.05
CA SER A 16 -10.17 -21.56 4.47
C SER A 16 -9.48 -20.76 5.57
N SER A 17 -8.34 -21.26 6.05
CA SER A 17 -7.48 -20.52 6.96
C SER A 17 -6.86 -19.35 6.19
N GLN A 18 -7.08 -18.13 6.67
CA GLN A 18 -6.38 -16.98 6.10
C GLN A 18 -4.89 -17.05 6.45
N PRO A 19 -4.00 -16.60 5.55
CA PRO A 19 -2.60 -16.49 5.87
C PRO A 19 -2.43 -15.49 7.04
N THR A 20 -1.75 -15.91 8.09
CA THR A 20 -1.42 -15.05 9.24
C THR A 20 -0.23 -14.14 8.96
N GLU A 21 0.54 -14.45 7.93
CA GLU A 21 1.74 -13.74 7.52
C GLU A 21 1.84 -13.73 5.99
N LEU A 22 2.28 -12.59 5.45
CA LEU A 22 2.64 -12.43 4.04
C LEU A 22 4.08 -11.94 4.01
N PHE A 23 4.93 -12.64 3.26
CA PHE A 23 6.35 -12.31 3.15
C PHE A 23 6.80 -12.37 1.69
N PHE A 24 7.30 -11.24 1.20
CA PHE A 24 7.86 -11.10 -0.15
C PHE A 24 9.30 -10.60 -0.03
N PRO A 25 10.32 -11.49 -0.04
CA PRO A 25 11.73 -11.09 0.02
C PRO A 25 12.20 -10.39 -1.27
N GLY A 26 11.40 -10.49 -2.32
CA GLY A 26 11.55 -9.91 -3.65
C GLY A 26 10.39 -10.41 -4.51
N PHE A 27 10.32 -9.95 -5.76
CA PHE A 27 9.24 -10.28 -6.69
C PHE A 27 9.70 -11.14 -7.86
N LYS A 28 10.96 -11.58 -7.86
CA LYS A 28 11.47 -12.52 -8.86
C LYS A 28 10.74 -13.86 -8.73
N ASP A 29 10.33 -14.44 -9.86
CA ASP A 29 9.64 -15.73 -9.93
C ASP A 29 8.35 -15.81 -9.08
N LEU A 30 7.74 -14.65 -8.79
CA LEU A 30 6.50 -14.56 -8.04
C LEU A 30 5.39 -15.30 -8.77
N ASN A 31 4.61 -16.11 -8.04
CA ASN A 31 3.39 -16.68 -8.57
C ASN A 31 2.45 -15.53 -9.01
N PRO A 32 2.03 -15.46 -10.28
CA PRO A 32 1.15 -14.37 -10.77
C PRO A 32 -0.20 -14.33 -10.05
N ASN A 33 -0.61 -15.41 -9.38
CA ASN A 33 -1.81 -15.43 -8.56
C ASN A 33 -1.63 -14.77 -7.18
N ASN A 34 -0.43 -14.34 -6.79
CA ASN A 34 -0.19 -13.69 -5.49
C ASN A 34 -0.46 -12.19 -5.53
N LEU A 35 -0.22 -11.53 -6.66
CA LEU A 35 -0.44 -10.09 -6.83
C LEU A 35 -1.29 -9.80 -8.07
N THR A 36 -2.19 -8.84 -7.93
CA THR A 36 -2.90 -8.21 -9.04
C THR A 36 -2.23 -6.87 -9.32
N LEU A 37 -1.63 -6.72 -10.50
CA LEU A 37 -1.04 -5.46 -10.96
C LEU A 37 -2.04 -4.72 -11.85
N THR A 38 -2.21 -3.41 -11.63
CA THR A 38 -3.07 -2.55 -12.44
C THR A 38 -2.36 -1.24 -12.79
N GLY A 39 -2.88 -0.52 -13.79
CA GLY A 39 -2.23 0.68 -14.32
C GLY A 39 -0.92 0.31 -15.02
N VAL A 40 0.15 1.04 -14.73
CA VAL A 40 1.48 0.79 -15.30
C VAL A 40 2.40 -0.08 -14.43
N ALA A 41 1.86 -0.60 -13.32
CA ALA A 41 2.66 -1.40 -12.41
C ALA A 41 3.13 -2.70 -13.06
N GLU A 42 4.40 -3.05 -12.83
CA GLU A 42 5.02 -4.26 -13.35
C GLU A 42 6.06 -4.83 -12.38
N ILE A 43 6.43 -6.08 -12.61
CA ILE A 43 7.61 -6.68 -11.99
C ILE A 43 8.68 -6.76 -13.07
N ASP A 44 9.80 -6.09 -12.87
CA ASP A 44 10.87 -6.07 -13.85
C ASP A 44 11.63 -7.42 -13.92
N LYS A 45 12.52 -7.55 -14.90
CA LYS A 45 13.35 -8.76 -15.08
C LYS A 45 14.29 -9.08 -13.89
N HIS A 46 14.50 -8.13 -12.98
CA HIS A 46 15.30 -8.28 -11.78
C HIS A 46 14.46 -8.63 -10.55
N GLY A 47 13.13 -8.70 -10.69
CA GLY A 47 12.22 -9.00 -9.59
C GLY A 47 11.93 -7.80 -8.70
N ILE A 48 12.04 -6.58 -9.23
CA ILE A 48 11.64 -5.35 -8.55
C ILE A 48 10.20 -5.03 -8.95
N LEU A 49 9.32 -4.89 -7.95
CA LEU A 49 7.98 -4.34 -8.17
C LEU A 49 8.08 -2.84 -8.40
N ARG A 50 7.78 -2.42 -9.62
CA ARG A 50 7.78 -1.02 -10.05
C ARG A 50 6.34 -0.54 -10.23
N LEU A 51 5.91 0.40 -9.41
CA LEU A 51 4.54 0.95 -9.47
C LEU A 51 4.38 1.99 -10.58
N THR A 52 5.42 2.80 -10.83
CA THR A 52 5.43 3.86 -11.84
C THR A 52 6.82 3.97 -12.49
N ASN A 53 6.90 4.68 -13.61
CA ASN A 53 8.16 5.04 -14.27
C ASN A 53 8.25 6.58 -14.41
N ASP A 54 9.21 7.07 -15.18
CA ASP A 54 9.48 8.49 -15.44
C ASP A 54 8.45 9.16 -16.36
N THR A 55 7.49 8.40 -16.92
CA THR A 55 6.44 9.00 -17.74
C THR A 55 5.45 9.77 -16.86
N SER A 56 5.11 10.98 -17.32
CA SER A 56 4.26 11.91 -16.58
C SER A 56 2.83 11.37 -16.35
N ARG A 57 2.28 11.67 -15.17
CA ARG A 57 0.86 11.44 -14.80
C ARG A 57 0.42 9.98 -14.91
N LEU A 58 1.28 9.05 -14.50
CA LEU A 58 0.94 7.65 -14.38
C LEU A 58 0.50 7.27 -12.96
N GLN A 59 -0.27 6.19 -12.89
CA GLN A 59 -0.58 5.47 -11.67
C GLN A 59 -0.40 3.98 -11.90
N GLY A 60 0.03 3.26 -10.88
CA GLY A 60 0.07 1.81 -10.88
C GLY A 60 -0.13 1.27 -9.48
N HIS A 61 -0.74 0.10 -9.42
CA HIS A 61 -1.09 -0.55 -8.15
C HIS A 61 -0.62 -1.99 -8.15
N ALA A 62 -0.31 -2.48 -6.96
CA ALA A 62 -0.06 -3.87 -6.69
C ALA A 62 -0.86 -4.30 -5.47
N PHE A 63 -1.87 -5.13 -5.69
CA PHE A 63 -2.72 -5.65 -4.62
C PHE A 63 -2.44 -7.12 -4.37
N TYR A 64 -2.38 -7.54 -3.10
CA TYR A 64 -2.46 -8.96 -2.77
C TYR A 64 -3.75 -9.56 -3.35
N SER A 65 -3.61 -10.67 -4.06
CA SER A 65 -4.69 -11.17 -4.90
C SER A 65 -5.86 -11.73 -4.09
N SER A 66 -5.58 -12.34 -2.93
CA SER A 66 -6.63 -12.91 -2.07
C SER A 66 -7.11 -11.90 -1.03
N PRO A 67 -8.44 -11.74 -0.82
CA PRO A 67 -8.95 -10.85 0.20
C PRO A 67 -8.51 -11.23 1.63
N PHE A 68 -8.23 -10.22 2.45
CA PHE A 68 -7.96 -10.38 3.88
C PHE A 68 -9.21 -10.02 4.69
N ARG A 69 -9.57 -10.86 5.67
CA ARG A 69 -10.78 -10.66 6.50
C ARG A 69 -10.36 -9.90 7.75
N PHE A 70 -10.64 -8.60 7.77
CA PHE A 70 -10.32 -7.76 8.92
C PHE A 70 -11.31 -7.90 10.08
N LYS A 71 -12.54 -8.37 9.83
CA LYS A 71 -13.59 -8.53 10.84
C LYS A 71 -14.36 -9.84 10.61
N ASN A 72 -14.69 -10.56 11.69
CA ASN A 72 -15.47 -11.80 11.62
C ASN A 72 -16.99 -11.57 11.49
N SER A 73 -17.47 -10.38 11.86
CA SER A 73 -18.86 -9.96 11.70
C SER A 73 -18.93 -8.43 11.60
N PRO A 74 -20.05 -7.85 11.14
CA PRO A 74 -20.22 -6.40 11.04
C PRO A 74 -19.95 -5.65 12.35
N ASN A 75 -20.31 -6.26 13.48
CA ASN A 75 -20.12 -5.71 14.83
C ASN A 75 -18.92 -6.33 15.57
N GLY A 76 -18.19 -7.24 14.92
CA GLY A 76 -17.03 -7.89 15.50
C GLY A 76 -15.83 -6.95 15.62
N GLN A 77 -14.89 -7.28 16.49
CA GLN A 77 -13.64 -6.52 16.59
C GLN A 77 -12.79 -6.70 15.32
N ALA A 78 -12.10 -5.63 14.94
CA ALA A 78 -11.10 -5.70 13.89
C ALA A 78 -9.83 -6.42 14.38
N VAL A 79 -9.18 -7.15 13.47
CA VAL A 79 -7.87 -7.74 13.74
C VAL A 79 -6.78 -6.66 13.68
N SER A 80 -5.78 -6.80 14.55
CA SER A 80 -4.57 -5.98 14.47
C SER A 80 -3.64 -6.55 13.41
N PHE A 81 -2.89 -5.69 12.74
CA PHE A 81 -1.85 -6.12 11.82
C PHE A 81 -0.66 -5.17 11.86
N SER A 82 0.46 -5.68 11.36
CA SER A 82 1.63 -4.88 11.04
C SER A 82 2.09 -5.22 9.65
N THR A 83 2.53 -4.22 8.91
CA THR A 83 3.22 -4.40 7.64
C THR A 83 4.56 -3.68 7.69
N SER A 84 5.53 -4.20 6.97
CA SER A 84 6.79 -3.52 6.74
C SER A 84 7.24 -3.75 5.32
N PHE A 85 7.67 -2.67 4.67
CA PHE A 85 8.17 -2.72 3.31
C PHE A 85 9.26 -1.68 3.12
N VAL A 86 10.11 -1.97 2.16
CA VAL A 86 11.17 -1.07 1.70
C VAL A 86 10.78 -0.59 0.31
N PHE A 87 10.92 0.70 0.07
CA PHE A 87 10.65 1.30 -1.23
C PHE A 87 11.74 2.30 -1.56
N VAL A 88 11.88 2.57 -2.86
CA VAL A 88 12.74 3.63 -3.36
C VAL A 88 11.94 4.52 -4.29
N SER A 89 12.06 5.84 -4.10
CA SER A 89 11.56 6.83 -5.04
C SER A 89 12.75 7.45 -5.77
N VAL A 90 12.74 7.40 -7.10
CA VAL A 90 13.79 7.93 -7.96
C VAL A 90 13.16 9.01 -8.85
N PRO A 91 13.37 10.29 -8.57
CA PRO A 91 12.79 11.36 -9.37
C PRO A 91 13.53 11.47 -10.72
N GLU A 92 12.81 11.77 -11.80
CA GLU A 92 13.41 12.05 -13.13
C GLU A 92 14.31 13.29 -13.06
N TYR A 93 13.84 14.35 -12.37
CA TYR A 93 14.61 15.56 -12.09
C TYR A 93 14.73 15.77 -10.59
N LEU A 94 15.90 16.16 -10.10
CA LEU A 94 16.21 16.33 -8.66
C LEU A 94 15.23 17.21 -7.88
N LYS A 95 14.50 18.10 -8.55
CA LYS A 95 13.51 19.01 -7.96
C LYS A 95 12.07 18.79 -8.46
N LEU A 96 11.85 17.84 -9.37
CA LEU A 96 10.54 17.50 -9.93
C LEU A 96 10.39 15.97 -9.81
N GLY A 97 9.87 15.55 -8.66
CA GLY A 97 9.59 14.15 -8.37
C GLY A 97 8.17 13.73 -8.77
N GLY A 98 7.83 12.48 -8.43
CA GLY A 98 6.45 12.03 -8.41
C GLY A 98 5.66 12.66 -7.27
N HIS A 99 4.37 12.33 -7.16
CA HIS A 99 3.51 12.89 -6.11
C HIS A 99 3.63 12.08 -4.81
N GLY A 100 3.66 10.75 -4.89
CA GLY A 100 3.88 9.94 -3.70
C GLY A 100 3.63 8.45 -3.89
N LEU A 101 3.46 7.78 -2.76
CA LEU A 101 3.13 6.36 -2.62
C LEU A 101 2.09 6.21 -1.51
N ALA A 102 1.19 5.25 -1.62
CA ALA A 102 0.29 4.88 -0.52
C ALA A 102 0.29 3.37 -0.26
N PHE A 103 0.32 2.99 1.01
CA PHE A 103 -0.11 1.66 1.44
C PHE A 103 -1.62 1.69 1.68
N THR A 104 -2.38 0.95 0.88
CA THR A 104 -3.85 1.05 0.85
C THR A 104 -4.53 -0.23 1.27
N ILE A 105 -5.55 -0.10 2.11
CA ILE A 105 -6.54 -1.13 2.42
C ILE A 105 -7.88 -0.64 1.91
N GLY A 106 -8.52 -1.47 1.08
CA GLY A 106 -9.84 -1.17 0.53
C GLY A 106 -10.64 -2.45 0.28
N VAL A 107 -11.92 -2.28 -0.01
CA VAL A 107 -12.85 -3.38 -0.33
C VAL A 107 -12.79 -3.80 -1.80
N SER A 108 -12.11 -3.02 -2.64
CA SER A 108 -11.93 -3.25 -4.08
C SER A 108 -10.49 -2.95 -4.48
N LYS A 109 -10.01 -3.63 -5.52
CA LYS A 109 -8.72 -3.34 -6.20
C LYS A 109 -8.89 -2.31 -7.33
N ASP A 110 -10.12 -2.12 -7.80
CA ASP A 110 -10.47 -1.15 -8.83
C ASP A 110 -10.91 0.16 -8.16
N LEU A 111 -9.95 1.04 -7.92
CA LEU A 111 -10.14 2.27 -7.12
C LEU A 111 -10.79 3.42 -7.91
N LYS A 112 -10.91 3.32 -9.25
CA LYS A 112 -11.31 4.43 -10.13
C LYS A 112 -10.54 5.73 -9.87
N ALA A 113 -9.27 5.60 -9.47
CA ALA A 113 -8.47 6.73 -9.02
C ALA A 113 -7.84 7.53 -10.17
N LEU A 114 -7.37 8.73 -9.84
CA LEU A 114 -6.58 9.59 -10.71
C LEU A 114 -5.10 9.59 -10.30
N PRO A 115 -4.17 9.87 -11.24
CA PRO A 115 -2.77 10.09 -10.92
C PRO A 115 -2.56 11.46 -10.22
N SER A 116 -1.31 11.84 -10.06
CA SER A 116 -0.90 13.13 -9.48
C SER A 116 -1.27 13.26 -7.99
N GLN A 117 -1.87 14.39 -7.59
CA GLN A 117 -2.22 14.68 -6.19
C GLN A 117 -3.16 13.65 -5.57
N TYR A 118 -3.84 12.85 -6.40
CA TYR A 118 -4.75 11.81 -5.95
C TYR A 118 -4.08 10.49 -5.55
N LEU A 119 -2.74 10.43 -5.67
CA LEU A 119 -1.86 9.29 -5.31
C LEU A 119 -2.27 7.94 -5.92
N GLY A 120 -3.14 7.95 -6.93
CA GLY A 120 -3.76 6.73 -7.45
C GLY A 120 -4.71 6.04 -6.46
N ILE A 121 -5.19 6.69 -5.39
CA ILE A 121 -6.10 6.06 -4.44
C ILE A 121 -7.54 6.57 -4.51
N LEU A 122 -7.74 7.83 -4.91
CA LEU A 122 -9.03 8.50 -4.98
C LEU A 122 -9.13 9.35 -6.26
N ASN A 123 -10.24 10.07 -6.43
CA ASN A 123 -10.47 11.00 -7.52
C ASN A 123 -11.32 12.19 -7.03
N ALA A 124 -11.52 13.18 -7.90
CA ALA A 124 -12.28 14.40 -7.58
C ALA A 124 -13.74 14.16 -7.14
N THR A 125 -14.36 13.04 -7.54
CA THR A 125 -15.78 12.75 -7.28
C THR A 125 -16.00 11.82 -6.10
N ASN A 126 -15.00 11.05 -5.67
CA ASN A 126 -15.09 10.14 -4.55
C ASN A 126 -14.26 10.55 -3.33
N ASN A 127 -13.43 11.61 -3.42
CA ASN A 127 -12.69 12.12 -2.27
C ASN A 127 -13.65 12.55 -1.13
N GLY A 128 -13.48 11.97 0.06
CA GLY A 128 -14.35 12.18 1.22
C GLY A 128 -15.59 11.28 1.29
N ASN A 129 -15.79 10.36 0.33
CA ASN A 129 -16.96 9.48 0.33
C ASN A 129 -16.77 8.27 1.26
N PHE A 130 -17.54 8.19 2.35
CA PHE A 130 -17.50 7.07 3.30
C PHE A 130 -17.76 5.68 2.67
N SER A 131 -18.41 5.62 1.50
CA SER A 131 -18.67 4.37 0.77
C SER A 131 -17.40 3.79 0.12
N ASN A 132 -16.29 4.53 0.08
CA ASN A 132 -15.01 4.03 -0.43
C ASN A 132 -14.47 2.87 0.44
N HIS A 133 -14.75 2.91 1.74
CA HIS A 133 -14.20 1.99 2.74
C HIS A 133 -12.68 1.82 2.61
N LEU A 134 -11.99 2.94 2.42
CA LEU A 134 -10.56 3.03 2.14
C LEU A 134 -9.81 3.60 3.35
N VAL A 135 -8.72 2.92 3.71
CA VAL A 135 -7.71 3.42 4.64
C VAL A 135 -6.38 3.42 3.89
N ALA A 136 -5.66 4.53 3.93
CA ALA A 136 -4.31 4.60 3.38
C ALA A 136 -3.32 5.19 4.38
N VAL A 137 -2.05 4.80 4.22
CA VAL A 137 -0.91 5.52 4.77
C VAL A 137 -0.13 6.04 3.57
N GLU A 138 -0.19 7.35 3.36
CA GLU A 138 0.46 8.05 2.26
C GLU A 138 1.87 8.51 2.61
N PHE A 139 2.69 8.61 1.58
CA PHE A 139 4.02 9.21 1.57
C PHE A 139 3.99 10.27 0.49
N ASP A 140 3.55 11.46 0.85
CA ASP A 140 3.42 12.56 -0.07
C ASP A 140 4.73 13.35 -0.18
N THR A 141 5.03 13.76 -1.41
CA THR A 141 6.22 14.50 -1.80
C THR A 141 5.88 15.80 -2.55
N VAL A 142 4.61 16.19 -2.53
CA VAL A 142 4.07 17.44 -3.05
C VAL A 142 3.21 18.07 -1.94
N GLN A 143 3.05 19.39 -1.98
CA GLN A 143 2.12 20.09 -1.08
C GLN A 143 0.91 20.53 -1.89
N ASP A 144 -0.19 19.82 -1.74
CA ASP A 144 -1.47 20.13 -2.36
C ASP A 144 -2.37 20.85 -1.35
N PHE A 145 -2.53 22.17 -1.53
CA PHE A 145 -3.29 23.00 -0.59
C PHE A 145 -4.78 22.61 -0.51
N GLU A 146 -5.35 22.06 -1.59
CA GLU A 146 -6.72 21.52 -1.57
C GLU A 146 -6.90 20.35 -0.58
N PHE A 147 -5.82 19.64 -0.24
CA PHE A 147 -5.82 18.51 0.68
C PHE A 147 -5.26 18.85 2.06
N GLN A 148 -4.92 20.13 2.28
CA GLN A 148 -4.44 20.66 3.56
C GLN A 148 -3.10 20.06 4.00
N ASP A 149 -2.25 19.75 3.02
CA ASP A 149 -0.93 19.20 3.25
C ASP A 149 -0.07 20.13 4.10
N ILE A 150 0.54 19.55 5.13
CA ILE A 150 1.34 20.29 6.11
C ILE A 150 2.68 20.78 5.54
N ASN A 151 3.18 20.15 4.49
CA ASN A 151 4.38 20.50 3.69
C ASN A 151 4.50 19.54 2.49
N ASP A 152 5.51 19.76 1.66
CA ASP A 152 5.83 19.00 0.44
C ASP A 152 6.55 17.65 0.70
N ASN A 153 6.54 17.16 1.93
CA ASN A 153 7.24 15.93 2.30
C ASN A 153 6.69 15.37 3.62
N HIS A 154 5.54 14.71 3.57
CA HIS A 154 4.86 14.24 4.77
C HIS A 154 4.36 12.79 4.65
N ILE A 155 4.04 12.21 5.80
CA ILE A 155 3.35 10.93 5.93
C ILE A 155 1.97 11.23 6.48
N GLY A 156 0.95 10.64 5.87
CA GLY A 156 -0.45 10.86 6.20
C GLY A 156 -1.20 9.58 6.53
N ILE A 157 -2.34 9.71 7.24
CA ILE A 157 -3.30 8.63 7.50
C ILE A 157 -4.64 9.06 6.95
N ASP A 158 -5.05 8.41 5.87
CA ASP A 158 -6.21 8.81 5.08
C ASP A 158 -7.38 7.88 5.34
N LEU A 159 -8.54 8.48 5.60
CA LEU A 159 -9.80 7.77 5.83
C LEU A 159 -10.82 8.23 4.80
N ASN A 160 -10.88 7.52 3.67
CA ASN A 160 -11.74 7.85 2.52
C ASN A 160 -11.52 9.23 1.89
N SER A 161 -10.49 9.98 2.31
CA SER A 161 -10.22 11.36 1.95
C SER A 161 -8.71 11.59 1.89
N LEU A 162 -8.23 12.38 0.92
CA LEU A 162 -6.84 12.86 0.85
C LEU A 162 -6.55 13.98 1.86
N VAL A 163 -7.58 14.55 2.48
CA VAL A 163 -7.35 15.33 3.71
C VAL A 163 -7.03 14.35 4.83
N SER A 164 -5.74 14.23 5.12
CA SER A 164 -5.17 13.35 6.13
C SER A 164 -5.81 13.55 7.51
N ASN A 165 -6.25 12.47 8.16
CA ASN A 165 -6.79 12.50 9.52
C ASN A 165 -5.69 12.73 10.56
N ALA A 166 -4.45 12.35 10.24
CA ALA A 166 -3.26 12.65 11.03
C ALA A 166 -2.05 12.64 10.09
N SER A 167 -1.15 13.63 10.24
CA SER A 167 0.05 13.74 9.40
C SER A 167 1.27 14.16 10.19
N ALA A 168 2.45 13.85 9.65
CA ALA A 168 3.74 14.27 10.19
C ALA A 168 4.76 14.47 9.07
N THR A 169 5.67 15.44 9.22
CA THR A 169 6.77 15.63 8.27
C THR A 169 7.62 14.37 8.19
N ALA A 170 7.87 13.90 6.97
CA ALA A 170 8.67 12.71 6.73
C ALA A 170 10.15 13.00 7.01
N ALA A 171 10.76 12.24 7.91
CA ALA A 171 12.16 12.34 8.28
C ALA A 171 12.88 11.00 8.10
N TYR A 172 14.17 11.04 7.73
CA TYR A 172 15.03 9.86 7.74
C TYR A 172 15.79 9.78 9.07
N SER A 173 15.85 8.59 9.65
CA SER A 173 16.74 8.33 10.79
C SER A 173 18.03 7.70 10.27
N LEU A 174 19.16 8.39 10.43
CA LEU A 174 20.47 7.79 10.19
C LEU A 174 20.79 6.87 11.37
N THR A 175 20.46 5.59 11.26
CA THR A 175 21.03 4.58 12.16
C THR A 175 22.52 4.49 11.84
N THR A 176 23.35 5.14 12.65
CA THR A 176 24.80 5.08 12.49
C THR A 176 25.24 3.68 12.91
N VAL A 177 25.44 2.78 11.94
CA VAL A 177 26.15 1.52 12.20
C VAL A 177 27.63 1.89 12.37
N THR A 178 28.10 1.96 13.61
CA THR A 178 29.49 2.19 13.96
C THR A 178 30.34 0.98 13.55
N GLN A 179 30.88 0.96 12.32
CA GLN A 179 32.33 0.79 12.07
C GLN A 179 32.72 0.89 10.60
N SER A 180 33.85 1.57 10.39
CA SER A 180 34.66 1.75 9.16
C SER A 180 34.11 2.69 8.06
N ARG A 181 34.29 3.98 8.35
CA ARG A 181 34.76 5.03 7.42
C ARG A 181 34.53 4.77 5.92
N ILE A 182 33.35 5.16 5.44
CA ILE A 182 33.17 5.67 4.07
C ILE A 182 32.81 7.15 4.22
N SER A 183 33.71 8.02 3.76
CA SER A 183 33.44 9.45 3.63
C SER A 183 32.24 9.66 2.69
N PRO A 184 31.30 10.59 2.97
CA PRO A 184 30.20 10.84 2.06
C PRO A 184 30.75 11.47 0.76
N SER A 185 30.96 10.65 -0.27
CA SER A 185 31.00 11.13 -1.64
C SER A 185 29.59 11.60 -1.98
N LYS A 186 29.48 12.87 -2.35
CA LYS A 186 28.26 13.52 -2.82
C LYS A 186 27.78 12.80 -4.10
N VAL A 187 26.96 11.76 -3.96
CA VAL A 187 26.33 11.08 -5.09
C VAL A 187 25.17 11.94 -5.56
N GLY A 188 25.33 12.54 -6.74
CA GLY A 188 24.36 13.43 -7.41
C GLY A 188 23.14 12.70 -7.99
N SER A 189 22.51 11.82 -7.22
CA SER A 189 21.22 11.19 -7.55
C SER A 189 20.59 10.76 -6.22
N GLN A 190 19.87 11.68 -5.57
CA GLN A 190 19.26 11.42 -4.27
C GLN A 190 17.97 10.63 -4.47
N SER A 191 18.09 9.37 -4.87
CA SER A 191 17.01 8.40 -4.68
C SER A 191 16.66 8.34 -3.19
N LYS A 192 15.37 8.43 -2.87
CA LYS A 192 14.90 8.37 -1.48
C LYS A 192 14.61 6.92 -1.14
N LEU A 193 15.49 6.29 -0.37
CA LEU A 193 15.26 4.96 0.20
C LEU A 193 14.42 5.12 1.48
N GLY A 194 13.30 4.43 1.54
CA GLY A 194 12.42 4.39 2.71
C GLY A 194 12.27 2.96 3.22
N SER A 195 12.25 2.81 4.55
CA SER A 195 11.76 1.60 5.21
C SER A 195 10.71 2.06 6.22
N ILE A 196 9.54 1.44 6.20
CA ILE A 196 8.47 1.76 7.15
C ILE A 196 7.94 0.49 7.82
N THR A 197 7.57 0.63 9.09
CA THR A 197 6.72 -0.32 9.79
C THR A 197 5.42 0.37 10.18
N ILE A 198 4.31 -0.05 9.58
CA ILE A 198 2.97 0.41 9.95
C ILE A 198 2.40 -0.61 10.94
N ARG A 199 1.90 -0.14 12.09
CA ARG A 199 1.24 -0.97 13.10
C ARG A 199 -0.15 -0.43 13.39
N LEU A 200 -1.16 -1.16 12.96
CA LEU A 200 -2.56 -0.88 13.29
C LEU A 200 -2.98 -1.83 14.40
N LYS A 201 -3.12 -1.28 15.60
CA LYS A 201 -3.56 -2.02 16.78
C LYS A 201 -5.07 -1.87 16.93
N LYS A 202 -5.74 -2.95 17.28
CA LYS A 202 -7.12 -2.92 17.73
C LYS A 202 -7.21 -2.00 18.94
N SER A 203 -8.15 -1.08 18.95
CA SER A 203 -8.47 -0.31 20.14
C SER A 203 -9.17 -1.24 21.14
N LEU A 204 -8.71 -1.26 22.39
CA LEU A 204 -9.46 -1.84 23.50
C LEU A 204 -10.49 -0.78 23.90
N MET A 205 -11.67 -0.84 23.30
CA MET A 205 -12.86 -0.14 23.78
C MET A 205 -13.89 -1.17 24.23
#